data_AF-A0A1Z4C193-F1
#
_entry.id   AF-A0A1Z4C193-F1
#
_cell.length_a   1.000
_cell.length_b   1.000
_cell.length_c   1.000
_cell.angle_alpha   90.00
_cell.angle_beta   90.00
_cell.angle_gamma   90.00
#
_symmetry.space_group_name_H-M   'P 1'
#
loop_
_entity.id
_entity.type
_entity.pdbx_description
1 polymer ?
#
loop_
_entity_poly.entity_id
_entity_poly.type
_entity_poly.pdbx_seq_one_letter_code
_entity_poly.pdbx_strand_id
1 'polypeptide(L)'
;MKPSTAASLKPPHRIRNSLIAVCCGMVLVGVGVWWNRAFIMEEVFVRLLARTPLLAPKLSGLQFGFSQANLAEMTWGLETGAGLLSAKLADVTLSYDLSVPKVSAIAIGQAQLNFVYHAPDKAAVNSATPFGTLAYPLEQVSIKQLDLTAMSPWGLSHIVGQADISRASTGLLQASFATADQALSLVFSAGLRSAQVLGKQQTGATVFTLDISHLDQADKQAHLQGDMGALGQWLTASPLVPEQARAKMAALAKAWLTPELALAKVTATVQATDKAASPHGVIWLTRDGGYLAKTEWAMAASGAVNATAYLDMTAATLLGFIGPWQPEVTRGWQLHGGQVQGAVQLRWQAQRPLAGTAHFSVFDLAVTADQTELNQVTIMLDVADLSRQAVAVSVTVPALAFGKKMALRDLNLKADYQDGKLTVGQGIGTLFGGQLAVLPATFDLKQRPILLTLQVRGVDVAQLLATLNADSLSGSGTVDGELPLSISATAIEVLDGTLTGTRPGVLHYQGPVADKENVAFRALRNLQYHNLQAKVNYRPNGDYHVGLRLEGSNPEVLSGHPLAFNLNLSGQLPELLQRGIMAGDFERAILKEAKSQATPIKQPVTPTHGDHPPKPPPAERRP
;
A
#
# COMPACT_ATOMS: atom_id res chain seq x y z
N MET A 1 -112.71 -25.14 -4.45
CA MET A 1 -113.03 -26.56 -4.75
C MET A 1 -111.73 -27.30 -5.10
N LYS A 2 -111.41 -28.39 -4.39
CA LYS A 2 -110.55 -29.51 -4.88
C LYS A 2 -111.33 -30.29 -5.97
N PRO A 3 -110.78 -31.32 -6.68
CA PRO A 3 -109.38 -31.73 -6.98
C PRO A 3 -109.18 -32.13 -8.48
N SER A 4 -108.01 -32.64 -8.91
CA SER A 4 -107.86 -33.99 -9.54
C SER A 4 -106.49 -34.24 -10.22
N THR A 5 -105.92 -35.41 -9.88
CA THR A 5 -105.02 -36.36 -10.58
C THR A 5 -103.72 -35.97 -11.32
N ALA A 6 -102.69 -36.73 -10.94
CA ALA A 6 -101.39 -36.88 -11.59
C ALA A 6 -101.49 -37.70 -12.89
N ALA A 7 -100.74 -37.27 -13.91
CA ALA A 7 -100.42 -38.07 -15.09
C ALA A 7 -98.89 -38.14 -15.28
N SER A 8 -98.35 -39.35 -15.27
CA SER A 8 -96.94 -39.63 -15.54
C SER A 8 -96.62 -39.39 -17.01
N LEU A 9 -95.84 -38.37 -17.32
CA LEU A 9 -95.24 -38.17 -18.64
C LEU A 9 -93.83 -38.76 -18.65
N LYS A 10 -93.68 -39.96 -19.23
CA LYS A 10 -92.37 -40.47 -19.68
C LYS A 10 -91.82 -39.48 -20.72
N PRO A 11 -90.58 -38.96 -20.57
CA PRO A 11 -90.01 -38.08 -21.58
C PRO A 11 -89.76 -38.87 -22.88
N PRO A 12 -89.97 -38.27 -24.06
CA PRO A 12 -89.81 -38.96 -25.34
C PRO A 12 -88.35 -39.38 -25.54
N HIS A 13 -88.15 -40.62 -25.98
CA HIS A 13 -86.85 -41.32 -26.14
C HIS A 13 -85.81 -40.51 -26.95
N ARG A 14 -86.26 -39.57 -27.79
CA ARG A 14 -85.44 -38.69 -28.64
C ARG A 14 -84.73 -37.57 -27.86
N ILE A 15 -85.35 -37.04 -26.79
CA ILE A 15 -84.75 -35.99 -25.94
C ILE A 15 -83.69 -36.59 -25.01
N ARG A 16 -83.91 -37.81 -24.49
CA ARG A 16 -82.93 -38.51 -23.66
C ARG A 16 -81.65 -38.87 -24.44
N ASN A 17 -81.79 -39.32 -25.69
CA ASN A 17 -80.63 -39.60 -26.55
C ASN A 17 -79.90 -38.32 -26.98
N SER A 18 -80.62 -37.21 -27.20
CA SER A 18 -80.02 -35.89 -27.45
C SER A 18 -79.23 -35.38 -26.24
N LEU A 19 -79.76 -35.54 -25.02
CA LEU A 19 -79.07 -35.10 -23.80
C LEU A 19 -77.81 -35.96 -23.54
N ILE A 20 -77.89 -37.27 -23.75
CA ILE A 20 -76.75 -38.19 -23.62
C ILE A 20 -75.69 -37.89 -24.70
N ALA A 21 -76.09 -37.56 -25.93
CA ALA A 21 -75.16 -37.17 -26.99
C ALA A 21 -74.48 -35.82 -26.71
N VAL A 22 -75.20 -34.84 -26.14
CA VAL A 22 -74.61 -33.56 -25.70
C VAL A 22 -73.70 -33.74 -24.50
N CYS A 23 -74.06 -34.58 -23.52
CA CYS A 23 -73.19 -34.92 -22.39
C CYS A 23 -71.95 -35.71 -22.85
N CYS A 24 -72.09 -36.69 -23.75
CA CYS A 24 -70.94 -37.39 -24.35
C CYS A 24 -70.09 -36.45 -25.20
N GLY A 25 -70.69 -35.51 -25.93
CA GLY A 25 -69.99 -34.46 -26.66
C GLY A 25 -69.21 -33.53 -25.73
N MET A 26 -69.80 -33.09 -24.62
CA MET A 26 -69.11 -32.30 -23.59
C MET A 26 -68.02 -33.09 -22.86
N VAL A 27 -68.21 -34.39 -22.63
CA VAL A 27 -67.19 -35.26 -22.05
C VAL A 27 -66.06 -35.53 -23.06
N LEU A 28 -66.36 -35.73 -24.35
CA LEU A 28 -65.35 -35.90 -25.40
C LEU A 28 -64.60 -34.61 -25.71
N VAL A 29 -65.27 -33.46 -25.70
CA VAL A 29 -64.63 -32.13 -25.76
C VAL A 29 -63.82 -31.90 -24.50
N GLY A 30 -64.34 -32.25 -23.32
CA GLY A 30 -63.61 -32.18 -22.05
C GLY A 30 -62.38 -33.08 -22.03
N VAL A 31 -62.47 -34.29 -22.57
CA VAL A 31 -61.36 -35.24 -22.72
C VAL A 31 -60.37 -34.76 -23.77
N GLY A 32 -60.82 -34.20 -24.90
CA GLY A 32 -59.95 -33.62 -25.92
C GLY A 32 -59.22 -32.36 -25.46
N VAL A 33 -59.91 -31.47 -24.72
CA VAL A 33 -59.33 -30.31 -24.03
C VAL A 33 -58.38 -30.78 -22.93
N TRP A 34 -58.70 -31.84 -22.20
CA TRP A 34 -57.81 -32.44 -21.22
C TRP A 34 -56.59 -33.09 -21.87
N TRP A 35 -56.72 -33.73 -23.03
CA TRP A 35 -55.61 -34.37 -23.76
C TRP A 35 -54.66 -33.32 -24.35
N ASN A 36 -55.21 -32.21 -24.85
CA ASN A 36 -54.47 -31.07 -25.39
C ASN A 36 -54.21 -29.96 -24.35
N ARG A 37 -54.44 -30.21 -23.06
CA ARG A 37 -54.38 -29.19 -22.01
C ARG A 37 -53.02 -28.51 -21.92
N ALA A 38 -51.94 -29.25 -22.13
CA ALA A 38 -50.58 -28.69 -22.11
C ALA A 38 -50.42 -27.62 -23.20
N PHE A 39 -50.77 -27.95 -24.45
CA PHE A 39 -50.68 -27.03 -25.59
C PHE A 39 -51.62 -25.82 -25.46
N ILE A 40 -52.88 -26.05 -25.05
CA ILE A 40 -53.86 -24.97 -24.86
C ILE A 40 -53.42 -24.02 -23.75
N MET A 41 -52.94 -24.55 -22.62
CA MET A 41 -52.46 -23.73 -21.51
C MET A 41 -51.17 -22.99 -21.85
N GLU A 42 -50.28 -23.59 -22.65
CA GLU A 42 -49.06 -22.94 -23.16
C GLU A 42 -49.41 -21.68 -23.98
N GLU A 43 -50.30 -21.80 -24.97
CA GLU A 43 -50.76 -20.68 -25.79
C GLU A 43 -51.49 -19.60 -24.99
N VAL A 44 -52.37 -20.00 -24.06
CA VAL A 44 -53.06 -19.06 -23.17
C VAL A 44 -52.05 -18.32 -22.30
N PHE A 45 -51.05 -19.02 -21.76
CA PHE A 45 -50.04 -18.45 -20.89
C PHE A 45 -49.08 -17.50 -21.65
N VAL A 46 -48.67 -17.85 -22.88
CA VAL A 46 -47.91 -16.93 -23.75
C VAL A 46 -48.69 -15.64 -24.03
N ARG A 47 -50.00 -15.74 -24.31
CA ARG A 47 -50.86 -14.55 -24.52
C ARG A 47 -51.03 -13.70 -23.26
N LEU A 48 -51.05 -14.32 -22.09
CA LEU A 48 -51.05 -13.61 -20.81
C LEU A 48 -49.72 -12.92 -20.56
N LEU A 49 -48.59 -13.58 -20.84
CA LEU A 49 -47.25 -13.01 -20.73
C LEU A 49 -47.04 -11.84 -21.68
N ALA A 50 -47.65 -11.86 -22.87
CA ALA A 50 -47.62 -10.73 -23.80
C ALA A 50 -48.32 -9.45 -23.26
N ARG A 51 -49.07 -9.55 -22.16
CA ARG A 51 -49.65 -8.40 -21.44
C ARG A 51 -48.80 -7.91 -20.28
N THR A 52 -47.66 -8.55 -20.03
CA THR A 52 -46.69 -8.14 -19.01
C THR A 52 -45.65 -7.19 -19.64
N PRO A 53 -44.83 -6.49 -18.83
CA PRO A 53 -43.73 -5.66 -19.36
C PRO A 53 -42.58 -6.46 -19.99
N LEU A 54 -42.69 -7.79 -20.09
CA LEU A 54 -41.66 -8.62 -20.74
C LEU A 54 -41.65 -8.39 -22.26
N LEU A 55 -40.45 -8.18 -22.79
CA LEU A 55 -40.17 -8.05 -24.21
C LEU A 55 -40.03 -9.44 -24.84
N ALA A 56 -40.81 -9.71 -25.89
CA ALA A 56 -40.77 -10.94 -26.67
C ALA A 56 -40.69 -12.25 -25.84
N PRO A 57 -41.58 -12.47 -24.85
CA PRO A 57 -41.55 -13.69 -24.06
C PRO A 57 -41.87 -14.92 -24.92
N LYS A 58 -41.03 -15.94 -24.86
CA LYS A 58 -41.27 -17.27 -25.45
C LYS A 58 -41.07 -18.33 -24.40
N LEU A 59 -41.82 -19.41 -24.48
CA LEU A 59 -41.73 -20.53 -23.57
C LEU A 59 -42.04 -21.83 -24.31
N SER A 60 -41.53 -22.95 -23.81
CA SER A 60 -41.81 -24.26 -24.40
C SER A 60 -41.83 -25.37 -23.34
N GLY A 61 -42.64 -26.40 -23.59
CA GLY A 61 -42.66 -27.62 -22.77
C GLY A 61 -43.33 -27.41 -21.42
N LEU A 62 -44.42 -26.63 -21.38
CA LEU A 62 -45.14 -26.34 -20.15
C LEU A 62 -46.00 -27.54 -19.70
N GLN A 63 -45.80 -27.98 -18.47
CA GLN A 63 -46.54 -29.08 -17.85
C GLN A 63 -47.09 -28.65 -16.48
N PHE A 64 -48.41 -28.73 -16.30
CA PHE A 64 -49.06 -28.43 -15.03
C PHE A 64 -49.38 -29.71 -14.24
N GLY A 65 -49.00 -29.72 -12.96
CA GLY A 65 -49.41 -30.69 -11.96
C GLY A 65 -50.39 -30.10 -10.94
N PHE A 66 -50.62 -30.81 -9.84
CA PHE A 66 -51.52 -30.34 -8.77
C PHE A 66 -50.88 -29.31 -7.84
N SER A 67 -49.56 -29.39 -7.62
CA SER A 67 -48.80 -28.54 -6.69
C SER A 67 -47.55 -27.91 -7.32
N GLN A 68 -47.24 -28.24 -8.57
CA GLN A 68 -46.08 -27.75 -9.29
C GLN A 68 -46.34 -27.68 -10.79
N ALA A 69 -45.69 -26.75 -11.47
CA ALA A 69 -45.61 -26.70 -12.92
C ALA A 69 -44.14 -26.77 -13.36
N ASN A 70 -43.87 -27.46 -14.46
CA ASN A 70 -42.55 -27.54 -15.05
C ASN A 70 -42.55 -26.87 -16.43
N LEU A 71 -41.44 -26.24 -16.77
CA LEU A 71 -41.23 -25.57 -18.03
C LEU A 71 -39.83 -25.88 -18.54
N ALA A 72 -39.73 -26.39 -19.76
CA ALA A 72 -38.45 -26.80 -20.34
C ALA A 72 -37.56 -25.59 -20.65
N GLU A 73 -38.12 -24.56 -21.31
CA GLU A 73 -37.39 -23.36 -21.67
C GLU A 73 -38.27 -22.10 -21.57
N MET A 74 -37.68 -20.98 -21.14
CA MET A 74 -38.29 -19.66 -21.16
C MET A 74 -37.27 -18.61 -21.61
N THR A 75 -37.66 -17.74 -22.54
CA THR A 75 -36.86 -16.56 -22.91
C THR A 75 -37.69 -15.31 -22.78
N TRP A 76 -37.06 -14.22 -22.34
CA TRP A 76 -37.70 -12.91 -22.23
C TRP A 76 -36.66 -11.79 -22.17
N GLY A 77 -37.06 -10.59 -22.57
CA GLY A 77 -36.38 -9.35 -22.26
C GLY A 77 -37.21 -8.50 -21.30
N LEU A 78 -36.60 -7.50 -20.69
CA LEU A 78 -37.24 -6.56 -19.78
C LEU A 78 -36.46 -5.24 -19.79
N GLU A 79 -37.13 -4.16 -20.18
CA GLU A 79 -36.57 -2.83 -20.06
C GLU A 79 -36.68 -2.38 -18.59
N THR A 80 -35.53 -2.16 -17.94
CA THR A 80 -35.47 -1.63 -16.58
C THR A 80 -35.11 -0.15 -16.61
N GLY A 81 -35.32 0.57 -15.51
CA GLY A 81 -34.87 1.97 -15.40
C GLY A 81 -33.36 2.18 -15.54
N ALA A 82 -32.56 1.10 -15.51
CA ALA A 82 -31.10 1.14 -15.63
C ALA A 82 -30.57 0.51 -16.93
N GLY A 83 -31.42 -0.08 -17.78
CA GLY A 83 -31.00 -0.79 -18.98
C GLY A 83 -31.83 -2.05 -19.30
N LEU A 84 -31.44 -2.76 -20.35
CA LEU A 84 -32.13 -3.95 -20.83
C LEU A 84 -31.62 -5.21 -20.11
N LEU A 85 -32.51 -5.94 -19.47
CA LEU A 85 -32.26 -7.28 -18.93
C LEU A 85 -32.88 -8.32 -19.87
N SER A 86 -32.10 -9.33 -20.26
CA SER A 86 -32.59 -10.47 -21.03
C SER A 86 -32.25 -11.77 -20.32
N ALA A 87 -33.12 -12.76 -20.45
CA ALA A 87 -32.96 -14.04 -19.80
C ALA A 87 -33.35 -15.19 -20.74
N LYS A 88 -32.59 -16.27 -20.64
CA LYS A 88 -32.90 -17.59 -21.16
C LYS A 88 -32.79 -18.58 -20.00
N LEU A 89 -33.91 -19.17 -19.63
CA LEU A 89 -34.07 -20.09 -18.51
C LEU A 89 -34.37 -21.48 -19.06
N ALA A 90 -33.80 -22.52 -18.45
CA ALA A 90 -34.12 -23.89 -18.73
C ALA A 90 -34.34 -24.69 -17.44
N ASP A 91 -35.15 -25.75 -17.54
CA ASP A 91 -35.54 -26.62 -16.43
C ASP A 91 -36.15 -25.83 -15.26
N VAL A 92 -37.22 -25.08 -15.54
CA VAL A 92 -37.90 -24.24 -14.56
C VAL A 92 -39.02 -25.02 -13.89
N THR A 93 -38.98 -25.13 -12.58
CA THR A 93 -40.05 -25.70 -11.74
C THR A 93 -40.67 -24.61 -10.87
N LEU A 94 -41.97 -24.42 -11.01
CA LEU A 94 -42.80 -23.48 -10.26
C LEU A 94 -43.63 -24.25 -9.22
N SER A 95 -43.36 -24.06 -7.94
CA SER A 95 -44.13 -24.63 -6.84
C SER A 95 -45.22 -23.65 -6.40
N TYR A 96 -46.45 -24.15 -6.23
CA TYR A 96 -47.59 -23.33 -5.82
C TYR A 96 -48.53 -24.08 -4.88
N ASP A 97 -49.23 -23.31 -4.04
CA ASP A 97 -50.37 -23.79 -3.27
C ASP A 97 -51.65 -23.29 -3.96
N LEU A 98 -52.56 -24.20 -4.31
CA LEU A 98 -53.86 -23.82 -4.89
C LEU A 98 -54.89 -23.45 -3.81
N SER A 99 -54.65 -23.83 -2.56
CA SER A 99 -55.51 -23.53 -1.40
C SER A 99 -55.33 -22.08 -0.95
N VAL A 100 -54.09 -21.58 -1.07
CA VAL A 100 -53.72 -20.18 -0.88
C VAL A 100 -53.06 -19.75 -2.19
N PRO A 101 -53.75 -19.01 -3.09
CA PRO A 101 -53.23 -18.73 -4.43
C PRO A 101 -51.90 -17.99 -4.30
N LYS A 102 -50.78 -18.73 -4.32
CA LYS A 102 -49.45 -18.24 -3.98
C LYS A 102 -48.41 -19.15 -4.59
N VAL A 103 -47.40 -18.53 -5.20
CA VAL A 103 -46.20 -19.21 -5.67
C VAL A 103 -45.21 -19.26 -4.52
N SER A 104 -44.85 -20.46 -4.07
CA SER A 104 -43.91 -20.65 -2.96
C SER A 104 -42.46 -20.60 -3.45
N ALA A 105 -42.12 -21.36 -4.48
CA ALA A 105 -40.75 -21.45 -4.97
C ALA A 105 -40.66 -21.51 -6.49
N ILE A 106 -39.58 -20.95 -7.04
CA ILE A 106 -39.18 -21.11 -8.44
C ILE A 106 -37.77 -21.71 -8.44
N ALA A 107 -37.62 -22.94 -8.91
CA ALA A 107 -36.31 -23.56 -9.10
C ALA A 107 -35.96 -23.54 -10.59
N ILE A 108 -34.78 -23.06 -10.94
CA ILE A 108 -34.28 -22.94 -12.30
C ILE A 108 -33.02 -23.79 -12.40
N GLY A 109 -33.01 -24.78 -13.31
CA GLY A 109 -31.83 -25.60 -13.56
C GLY A 109 -30.70 -24.78 -14.18
N GLN A 110 -30.99 -24.04 -15.25
CA GLN A 110 -30.02 -23.21 -15.97
C GLN A 110 -30.59 -21.83 -16.28
N ALA A 111 -29.81 -20.78 -16.06
CA ALA A 111 -30.17 -19.41 -16.39
C ALA A 111 -29.00 -18.71 -17.07
N GLN A 112 -29.22 -18.24 -18.30
CA GLN A 112 -28.35 -17.27 -18.98
C GLN A 112 -29.02 -15.91 -18.87
N LEU A 113 -28.37 -14.98 -18.18
CA LEU A 113 -28.83 -13.62 -17.98
C LEU A 113 -27.87 -12.65 -18.66
N ASN A 114 -28.40 -11.69 -19.40
CA ASN A 114 -27.60 -10.64 -20.01
C ASN A 114 -28.19 -9.26 -19.70
N PHE A 115 -27.42 -8.41 -19.06
CA PHE A 115 -27.80 -7.05 -18.68
C PHE A 115 -26.94 -6.02 -19.42
N VAL A 116 -27.59 -5.08 -20.10
CA VAL A 116 -26.92 -3.97 -20.80
C VAL A 116 -27.34 -2.66 -20.16
N TYR A 117 -26.40 -2.00 -19.48
CA TYR A 117 -26.65 -0.71 -18.85
C TYR A 117 -26.85 0.40 -19.88
N HIS A 118 -27.88 1.22 -19.68
CA HIS A 118 -28.08 2.47 -20.40
C HIS A 118 -27.89 3.64 -19.43
N ALA A 119 -27.12 4.66 -19.83
CA ALA A 119 -26.99 5.87 -19.02
C ALA A 119 -28.37 6.49 -18.82
N PRO A 120 -28.73 6.95 -17.61
CA PRO A 120 -30.04 7.51 -17.36
C PRO A 120 -30.24 8.75 -18.24
N ASP A 121 -31.14 8.63 -19.21
CA ASP A 121 -31.60 9.78 -19.97
C ASP A 121 -32.49 10.63 -19.05
N LYS A 122 -32.14 11.89 -18.81
CA LYS A 122 -32.84 12.75 -17.82
C LYS A 122 -34.34 12.86 -18.10
N ALA A 123 -34.79 12.58 -19.32
CA ALA A 123 -36.19 12.58 -19.73
C ALA A 123 -36.95 11.26 -19.49
N ALA A 124 -36.26 10.11 -19.38
CA ALA A 124 -36.89 8.78 -19.31
C ALA A 124 -37.22 8.31 -17.88
N VAL A 125 -36.61 8.91 -16.86
CA VAL A 125 -36.80 8.54 -15.44
C VAL A 125 -38.26 8.67 -14.97
N ASN A 126 -39.05 9.52 -15.62
CA ASN A 126 -40.48 9.70 -15.31
C ASN A 126 -41.40 8.64 -15.95
N SER A 127 -40.87 7.76 -16.79
CA SER A 127 -41.67 6.78 -17.56
C SER A 127 -41.46 5.33 -17.11
N ALA A 128 -40.48 5.08 -16.22
CA ALA A 128 -40.30 3.76 -15.63
C ALA A 128 -41.44 3.54 -14.62
N THR A 129 -42.52 2.90 -15.06
CA THR A 129 -43.49 2.32 -14.13
C THR A 129 -42.70 1.48 -13.12
N PRO A 130 -42.83 1.75 -11.80
CA PRO A 130 -42.28 0.84 -10.81
C PRO A 130 -42.81 -0.55 -11.13
N PHE A 131 -41.99 -1.59 -10.93
CA PHE A 131 -42.46 -2.98 -11.00
C PHE A 131 -43.83 -3.00 -10.33
N GLY A 132 -44.88 -3.20 -11.12
CA GLY A 132 -46.22 -3.35 -10.59
C GLY A 132 -46.10 -4.41 -9.53
N THR A 133 -46.56 -4.12 -8.31
CA THR A 133 -46.49 -5.07 -7.20
C THR A 133 -47.00 -6.41 -7.73
N LEU A 134 -46.10 -7.38 -7.93
CA LEU A 134 -46.52 -8.76 -8.16
C LEU A 134 -47.39 -9.09 -6.97
N ALA A 135 -48.71 -9.19 -7.20
CA ALA A 135 -49.72 -9.30 -6.15
C ALA A 135 -49.58 -10.60 -5.33
N TYR A 136 -48.63 -11.45 -5.69
CA TYR A 136 -48.32 -12.72 -5.05
C TYR A 136 -46.89 -12.68 -4.51
N PRO A 137 -46.71 -12.80 -3.17
CA PRO A 137 -45.39 -12.78 -2.57
C PRO A 137 -44.66 -14.08 -2.92
N LEU A 138 -43.81 -14.02 -3.95
CA LEU A 138 -42.82 -15.04 -4.25
C LEU A 138 -41.88 -15.22 -3.04
N GLU A 139 -41.78 -16.43 -2.49
CA GLU A 139 -40.95 -16.69 -1.30
C GLU A 139 -39.52 -17.06 -1.65
N GLN A 140 -39.31 -17.84 -2.71
CA GLN A 140 -37.96 -18.25 -3.09
C GLN A 140 -37.78 -18.39 -4.61
N VAL A 141 -36.62 -17.98 -5.11
CA VAL A 141 -36.09 -18.29 -6.43
C VAL A 141 -34.71 -18.90 -6.25
N SER A 142 -34.44 -20.04 -6.86
CA SER A 142 -33.15 -20.71 -6.83
C SER A 142 -32.69 -21.01 -8.26
N ILE A 143 -31.43 -20.72 -8.57
CA ILE A 143 -30.79 -20.95 -9.85
C ILE A 143 -29.57 -21.84 -9.60
N LYS A 144 -29.62 -23.09 -10.08
CA LYS A 144 -28.54 -24.06 -9.89
C LYS A 144 -27.31 -23.73 -10.74
N GLN A 145 -27.53 -23.31 -11.99
CA GLN A 145 -26.48 -22.90 -12.93
C GLN A 145 -26.81 -21.53 -13.50
N LEU A 146 -26.10 -20.52 -13.04
CA LEU A 146 -26.19 -19.14 -13.49
C LEU A 146 -24.99 -18.82 -14.38
N ASP A 147 -25.28 -18.23 -15.53
CA ASP A 147 -24.35 -17.54 -16.40
C ASP A 147 -24.89 -16.11 -16.60
N LEU A 148 -24.30 -15.15 -15.89
CA LEU A 148 -24.71 -13.74 -15.92
C LEU A 148 -23.62 -12.91 -16.58
N THR A 149 -23.98 -12.28 -17.69
CA THR A 149 -23.18 -11.23 -18.34
C THR A 149 -23.81 -9.87 -18.05
N ALA A 150 -23.03 -8.91 -17.58
CA ALA A 150 -23.49 -7.54 -17.35
C ALA A 150 -22.50 -6.53 -17.91
N MET A 151 -22.96 -5.71 -18.86
CA MET A 151 -22.17 -4.63 -19.45
C MET A 151 -22.51 -3.32 -18.74
N SER A 152 -21.54 -2.79 -17.99
CA SER A 152 -21.66 -1.55 -17.22
C SER A 152 -20.67 -0.47 -17.70
N PRO A 153 -20.81 0.80 -17.27
CA PRO A 153 -19.81 1.84 -17.56
C PRO A 153 -18.42 1.54 -17.00
N TRP A 154 -18.33 0.60 -16.04
CA TRP A 154 -17.09 0.17 -15.40
C TRP A 154 -16.53 -1.13 -15.99
N GLY A 155 -17.08 -1.59 -17.12
CA GLY A 155 -16.64 -2.79 -17.85
C GLY A 155 -17.65 -3.94 -17.85
N LEU A 156 -17.24 -5.04 -18.48
CA LEU A 156 -17.96 -6.31 -18.53
C LEU A 156 -17.80 -7.06 -17.20
N SER A 157 -18.90 -7.60 -16.69
CA SER A 157 -18.92 -8.62 -15.65
C SER A 157 -19.44 -9.92 -16.25
N HIS A 158 -18.74 -11.02 -16.03
CA HIS A 158 -19.16 -12.36 -16.43
C HIS A 158 -19.08 -13.28 -15.21
N ILE A 159 -20.24 -13.72 -14.73
CA ILE A 159 -20.42 -14.38 -13.45
C ILE A 159 -21.03 -15.75 -13.73
N VAL A 160 -20.28 -16.81 -13.38
CA VAL A 160 -20.74 -18.19 -13.49
C VAL A 160 -20.84 -18.80 -12.09
N GLY A 161 -21.98 -19.38 -11.76
CA GLY A 161 -22.21 -19.91 -10.42
C GLY A 161 -23.64 -20.34 -10.14
N GLN A 162 -24.12 -20.06 -8.94
CA GLN A 162 -25.48 -20.32 -8.48
C GLN A 162 -26.03 -19.07 -7.79
N ALA A 163 -27.35 -18.93 -7.78
CA ALA A 163 -28.00 -17.83 -7.09
C ALA A 163 -29.26 -18.29 -6.36
N ASP A 164 -29.48 -17.74 -5.17
CA ASP A 164 -30.68 -17.94 -4.39
C ASP A 164 -31.21 -16.59 -3.95
N ILE A 165 -32.51 -16.38 -4.10
CA ILE A 165 -33.21 -15.18 -3.65
C ILE A 165 -34.38 -15.68 -2.82
N SER A 166 -34.48 -15.25 -1.58
CA SER A 166 -35.57 -15.63 -0.69
C SER A 166 -36.16 -14.41 0.01
N ARG A 167 -37.44 -14.51 0.36
CA ARG A 167 -38.17 -13.50 1.11
C ARG A 167 -38.76 -14.15 2.36
N ALA A 168 -38.28 -13.73 3.52
CA ALA A 168 -38.80 -14.21 4.79
C ALA A 168 -40.21 -13.65 5.06
N SER A 169 -40.96 -14.31 5.94
CA SER A 169 -42.27 -13.84 6.42
C SER A 169 -42.23 -12.46 7.08
N THR A 170 -41.08 -12.07 7.61
CA THR A 170 -40.79 -10.73 8.18
C THR A 170 -40.63 -9.63 7.12
N GLY A 171 -40.66 -9.99 5.83
CA GLY A 171 -40.46 -9.07 4.71
C GLY A 171 -38.99 -8.83 4.35
N LEU A 172 -38.05 -9.46 5.05
CA LEU A 172 -36.62 -9.46 4.70
C LEU A 172 -36.40 -10.12 3.34
N LEU A 173 -35.64 -9.47 2.47
CA LEU A 173 -35.23 -10.03 1.18
C LEU A 173 -33.75 -10.42 1.28
N GLN A 174 -33.43 -11.67 1.04
CA GLN A 174 -32.06 -12.18 1.00
C GLN A 174 -31.72 -12.64 -0.40
N ALA A 175 -30.55 -12.28 -0.89
CA ALA A 175 -30.01 -12.81 -2.14
C ALA A 175 -28.58 -13.29 -1.89
N SER A 176 -28.24 -14.49 -2.34
CA SER A 176 -26.88 -14.99 -2.34
C SER A 176 -26.46 -15.41 -3.74
N PHE A 177 -25.26 -15.00 -4.11
CA PHE A 177 -24.58 -15.41 -5.33
C PHE A 177 -23.34 -16.18 -4.91
N ALA A 178 -23.15 -17.38 -5.44
CA ALA A 178 -21.95 -18.17 -5.17
C ALA A 178 -21.32 -18.62 -6.49
N THR A 179 -20.02 -18.41 -6.59
CA THR A 179 -19.15 -18.87 -7.68
C THR A 179 -18.30 -20.03 -7.16
N ALA A 180 -17.38 -20.55 -7.98
CA ALA A 180 -16.49 -21.63 -7.55
C ALA A 180 -15.67 -21.26 -6.29
N ASP A 181 -15.17 -20.02 -6.20
CA ASP A 181 -14.18 -19.61 -5.20
C ASP A 181 -14.73 -18.61 -4.16
N GLN A 182 -15.88 -17.99 -4.42
CA GLN A 182 -16.37 -16.85 -3.64
C GLN A 182 -17.90 -16.81 -3.59
N ALA A 183 -18.43 -16.22 -2.53
CA ALA A 183 -19.84 -15.91 -2.41
C ALA A 183 -20.09 -14.46 -1.99
N LEU A 184 -21.24 -13.93 -2.38
CA LEU A 184 -21.77 -12.63 -1.99
C LEU A 184 -23.17 -12.83 -1.45
N SER A 185 -23.41 -12.36 -0.23
CA SER A 185 -24.73 -12.36 0.39
C SER A 185 -25.22 -10.93 0.54
N LEU A 186 -26.47 -10.69 0.19
CA LEU A 186 -27.16 -9.42 0.26
C LEU A 186 -28.41 -9.63 1.12
N VAL A 187 -28.59 -8.83 2.16
CA VAL A 187 -29.77 -8.89 3.03
C VAL A 187 -30.39 -7.51 3.11
N PHE A 188 -31.62 -7.36 2.64
CA PHE A 188 -32.36 -6.11 2.67
C PHE A 188 -33.44 -6.14 3.74
N SER A 189 -33.57 -5.04 4.47
CA SER A 189 -34.66 -4.88 5.43
C SER A 189 -36.01 -4.71 4.74
N ALA A 190 -37.09 -4.93 5.49
CA ALA A 190 -38.43 -4.69 5.00
C ALA A 190 -38.57 -3.24 4.51
N GLY A 191 -39.11 -3.06 3.30
CA GLY A 191 -39.24 -1.74 2.67
C GLY A 191 -37.93 -1.16 2.11
N LEU A 192 -36.85 -1.96 2.02
CA LEU A 192 -35.56 -1.58 1.42
C LEU A 192 -34.89 -0.37 2.09
N ARG A 193 -35.06 -0.21 3.41
CA ARG A 193 -34.50 0.93 4.18
C ARG A 193 -33.01 0.76 4.51
N SER A 194 -32.55 -0.48 4.57
CA SER A 194 -31.17 -0.85 4.83
C SER A 194 -30.80 -2.12 4.07
N ALA A 195 -29.52 -2.29 3.80
CA ALA A 195 -28.94 -3.46 3.19
C ALA A 195 -27.65 -3.86 3.91
N GLN A 196 -27.40 -5.15 4.06
CA GLN A 196 -26.12 -5.70 4.49
C GLN A 196 -25.55 -6.52 3.34
N VAL A 197 -24.30 -6.27 2.99
CA VAL A 197 -23.55 -7.00 1.97
C VAL A 197 -22.40 -7.74 2.65
N LEU A 198 -22.32 -9.04 2.45
CA LEU A 198 -21.23 -9.88 2.97
C LEU A 198 -20.49 -10.53 1.82
N GLY A 199 -19.21 -10.21 1.67
CA GLY A 199 -18.29 -10.96 0.82
C GLY A 199 -17.71 -12.14 1.59
N LYS A 200 -17.79 -13.34 1.03
CA LYS A 200 -17.30 -14.57 1.66
C LYS A 200 -16.32 -15.30 0.75
N GLN A 201 -15.36 -16.00 1.38
CA GLN A 201 -14.53 -16.99 0.71
C GLN A 201 -15.30 -18.31 0.55
N GLN A 202 -14.80 -19.21 -0.30
CA GLN A 202 -15.35 -20.56 -0.46
C GLN A 202 -15.50 -21.34 0.85
N THR A 203 -14.57 -21.13 1.81
CA THR A 203 -14.60 -21.75 3.15
C THR A 203 -15.78 -21.28 4.01
N GLY A 204 -16.55 -20.28 3.55
CA GLY A 204 -17.65 -19.66 4.28
C GLY A 204 -17.21 -18.49 5.18
N ALA A 205 -15.91 -18.25 5.32
CA ALA A 205 -15.38 -17.13 6.10
C ALA A 205 -15.77 -15.78 5.48
N THR A 206 -16.31 -14.89 6.30
CA THR A 206 -16.62 -13.51 5.90
C THR A 206 -15.32 -12.73 5.72
N VAL A 207 -15.14 -12.14 4.54
CA VAL A 207 -14.01 -11.28 4.18
C VAL A 207 -14.30 -9.83 4.58
N PHE A 208 -15.51 -9.38 4.26
CA PHE A 208 -15.95 -8.04 4.59
C PHE A 208 -17.46 -8.00 4.79
N THR A 209 -17.88 -7.02 5.57
CA THR A 209 -19.28 -6.64 5.76
C THR A 209 -19.42 -5.18 5.37
N LEU A 210 -20.43 -4.88 4.55
CA LEU A 210 -20.84 -3.52 4.21
C LEU A 210 -22.30 -3.35 4.62
N ASP A 211 -22.53 -2.59 5.67
CA ASP A 211 -23.86 -2.19 6.14
C ASP A 211 -24.22 -0.85 5.53
N ILE A 212 -25.39 -0.76 4.91
CA ILE A 212 -25.93 0.45 4.28
C ILE A 212 -27.27 0.75 4.93
N SER A 213 -27.43 1.96 5.44
CA SER A 213 -28.67 2.43 6.05
C SER A 213 -29.18 3.68 5.33
N HIS A 214 -30.45 4.03 5.60
CA HIS A 214 -31.12 5.21 5.05
C HIS A 214 -31.21 5.16 3.50
N LEU A 215 -31.38 3.96 2.93
CA LEU A 215 -31.49 3.77 1.48
C LEU A 215 -32.69 4.50 0.86
N ASP A 216 -33.74 4.70 1.67
CA ASP A 216 -34.97 5.42 1.35
C ASP A 216 -34.89 6.93 1.64
N GLN A 217 -33.79 7.41 2.21
CA GLN A 217 -33.58 8.81 2.56
C GLN A 217 -32.50 9.46 1.67
N ALA A 218 -32.38 10.79 1.77
CA ALA A 218 -31.38 11.55 1.02
C ALA A 218 -29.97 11.45 1.63
N ASP A 219 -29.88 11.19 2.94
CA ASP A 219 -28.69 11.08 3.77
C ASP A 219 -28.25 9.61 3.95
N LYS A 220 -27.77 9.02 2.87
CA LYS A 220 -27.36 7.61 2.87
C LYS A 220 -26.12 7.41 3.73
N GLN A 221 -26.07 6.32 4.48
CA GLN A 221 -24.90 5.96 5.29
C GLN A 221 -24.42 4.56 4.95
N ALA A 222 -23.11 4.37 4.99
CA ALA A 222 -22.46 3.10 4.75
C ALA A 222 -21.35 2.85 5.78
N HIS A 223 -21.22 1.62 6.24
CA HIS A 223 -20.20 1.15 7.15
C HIS A 223 -19.57 -0.12 6.58
N LEU A 224 -18.29 -0.06 6.25
CA LEU A 224 -17.50 -1.18 5.75
C LEU A 224 -16.55 -1.66 6.86
N GLN A 225 -16.45 -2.96 7.05
CA GLN A 225 -15.43 -3.58 7.89
C GLN A 225 -14.85 -4.81 7.19
N GLY A 226 -13.53 -5.02 7.26
CA GLY A 226 -12.89 -6.24 6.77
C GLY A 226 -11.39 -6.27 7.03
N ASP A 227 -10.76 -7.41 6.78
CA ASP A 227 -9.31 -7.53 6.78
C ASP A 227 -8.76 -7.01 5.44
N MET A 228 -7.77 -6.11 5.48
CA MET A 228 -7.23 -5.42 4.30
C MET A 228 -6.73 -6.41 3.23
N GLY A 229 -5.97 -7.43 3.64
CA GLY A 229 -5.43 -8.43 2.73
C GLY A 229 -6.53 -9.23 2.05
N ALA A 230 -7.46 -9.77 2.84
CA ALA A 230 -8.56 -10.58 2.33
C ALA A 230 -9.53 -9.76 1.47
N LEU A 231 -9.87 -8.53 1.88
CA LEU A 231 -10.70 -7.60 1.11
C LEU A 231 -10.06 -7.25 -0.23
N GLY A 232 -8.77 -6.91 -0.23
CA GLY A 232 -8.04 -6.58 -1.45
C GLY A 232 -7.96 -7.78 -2.40
N GLN A 233 -7.68 -8.98 -1.90
CA GLN A 233 -7.71 -10.21 -2.70
C GLN A 233 -9.11 -10.49 -3.26
N TRP A 234 -10.17 -10.34 -2.45
CA TRP A 234 -11.53 -10.55 -2.89
C TRP A 234 -11.91 -9.57 -4.01
N LEU A 235 -11.68 -8.27 -3.83
CA LEU A 235 -12.01 -7.24 -4.82
C LEU A 235 -11.22 -7.37 -6.12
N THR A 236 -9.99 -7.89 -6.06
CA THR A 236 -9.13 -8.02 -7.25
C THR A 236 -9.28 -9.35 -7.97
N ALA A 237 -9.79 -10.39 -7.31
CA ALA A 237 -10.03 -11.69 -7.91
C ALA A 237 -11.50 -11.93 -8.29
N SER A 238 -12.45 -11.24 -7.65
CA SER A 238 -13.87 -11.55 -7.81
C SER A 238 -14.39 -11.24 -9.22
N PRO A 239 -15.05 -12.22 -9.90
CA PRO A 239 -15.77 -11.95 -11.14
C PRO A 239 -17.04 -11.10 -10.90
N LEU A 240 -17.45 -10.93 -9.64
CA LEU A 240 -18.55 -10.04 -9.25
C LEU A 240 -18.17 -8.55 -9.40
N VAL A 241 -16.88 -8.25 -9.49
CA VAL A 241 -16.36 -6.91 -9.77
C VAL A 241 -16.13 -6.76 -11.27
N PRO A 242 -16.68 -5.71 -11.92
CA PRO A 242 -16.45 -5.44 -13.35
C PRO A 242 -14.97 -5.40 -13.71
N GLU A 243 -14.61 -5.95 -14.88
CA GLU A 243 -13.23 -6.16 -15.27
C GLU A 243 -12.35 -4.89 -15.22
N GLN A 244 -12.87 -3.77 -15.72
CA GLN A 244 -12.13 -2.50 -15.74
C GLN A 244 -11.94 -1.92 -14.34
N ALA A 245 -12.95 -2.01 -13.47
CA ALA A 245 -12.83 -1.62 -12.07
C ALA A 245 -11.82 -2.50 -11.33
N ARG A 246 -11.89 -3.81 -11.55
CA ARG A 246 -10.96 -4.80 -10.99
C ARG A 246 -9.52 -4.53 -11.41
N ALA A 247 -9.28 -4.21 -12.68
CA ALA A 247 -7.95 -3.86 -13.19
C ALA A 247 -7.38 -2.59 -12.53
N LYS A 248 -8.20 -1.53 -12.41
CA LYS A 248 -7.82 -0.29 -11.70
C LYS A 248 -7.50 -0.56 -10.23
N MET A 249 -8.34 -1.34 -9.55
CA MET A 249 -8.12 -1.73 -8.17
C MET A 249 -6.89 -2.61 -8.01
N ALA A 250 -6.61 -3.54 -8.94
CA ALA A 250 -5.42 -4.38 -8.89
C ALA A 250 -4.13 -3.54 -8.98
N ALA A 251 -4.13 -2.49 -9.80
CA ALA A 251 -3.00 -1.57 -9.89
C ALA A 251 -2.77 -0.82 -8.56
N LEU A 252 -3.84 -0.29 -7.96
CA LEU A 252 -3.80 0.33 -6.63
C LEU A 252 -3.42 -0.68 -5.55
N ALA A 253 -3.87 -1.92 -5.70
CA ALA A 253 -3.73 -2.94 -4.68
C ALA A 253 -2.31 -3.46 -4.52
N LYS A 254 -1.46 -3.29 -5.53
CA LYS A 254 -0.02 -3.53 -5.37
C LYS A 254 0.60 -2.68 -4.27
N ALA A 255 0.06 -1.48 -4.01
CA ALA A 255 0.58 -0.58 -2.98
C ALA A 255 0.19 -1.01 -1.56
N TRP A 256 -1.00 -1.61 -1.36
CA TRP A 256 -1.51 -1.95 -0.02
C TRP A 256 -1.58 -3.46 0.31
N LEU A 257 -1.33 -4.36 -0.64
CA LEU A 257 -1.31 -5.82 -0.41
C LEU A 257 0.08 -6.29 0.03
N THR A 258 0.82 -5.43 0.74
CA THR A 258 2.08 -5.80 1.36
C THR A 258 1.81 -6.77 2.53
N PRO A 259 2.73 -7.69 2.87
CA PRO A 259 2.52 -8.64 3.96
C PRO A 259 2.13 -7.97 5.27
N GLU A 260 2.68 -6.79 5.52
CA GLU A 260 2.36 -5.96 6.68
C GLU A 260 0.93 -5.41 6.62
N LEU A 261 0.56 -4.69 5.55
CA LEU A 261 -0.80 -4.11 5.45
C LEU A 261 -1.88 -5.17 5.36
N ALA A 262 -1.57 -6.35 4.82
CA ALA A 262 -2.52 -7.45 4.70
C ALA A 262 -3.10 -7.92 6.05
N LEU A 263 -2.33 -7.77 7.13
CA LEU A 263 -2.73 -8.14 8.50
C LEU A 263 -3.54 -7.06 9.21
N ALA A 264 -3.68 -5.88 8.61
CA ALA A 264 -4.47 -4.79 9.19
C ALA A 264 -5.97 -4.98 8.91
N LYS A 265 -6.80 -4.49 9.83
CA LYS A 265 -8.25 -4.37 9.70
C LYS A 265 -8.60 -2.96 9.29
N VAL A 266 -9.50 -2.85 8.32
CA VAL A 266 -10.08 -1.59 7.87
C VAL A 266 -11.52 -1.48 8.35
N THR A 267 -11.84 -0.30 8.87
CA THR A 267 -13.22 0.10 9.16
C THR A 267 -13.47 1.45 8.52
N ALA A 268 -14.41 1.56 7.60
CA ALA A 268 -14.72 2.81 6.92
C ALA A 268 -16.20 3.19 7.11
N THR A 269 -16.47 4.42 7.50
CA THR A 269 -17.81 5.00 7.52
C THR A 269 -17.91 6.07 6.45
N VAL A 270 -19.02 6.08 5.73
CA VAL A 270 -19.33 7.09 4.71
C VAL A 270 -20.75 7.57 4.93
N GLN A 271 -20.94 8.88 4.88
CA GLN A 271 -22.25 9.51 4.89
C GLN A 271 -22.32 10.42 3.66
N ALA A 272 -23.41 10.31 2.91
CA ALA A 272 -23.59 11.05 1.69
C ALA A 272 -24.80 11.96 1.84
N THR A 273 -24.57 13.27 1.89
CA THR A 273 -25.63 14.28 1.99
C THR A 273 -26.01 14.83 0.61
N ASP A 274 -27.16 15.51 0.53
CA ASP A 274 -27.65 16.16 -0.70
C ASP A 274 -27.69 15.21 -1.91
N LYS A 275 -28.44 14.10 -1.78
CA LYS A 275 -28.57 13.06 -2.83
C LYS A 275 -27.21 12.48 -3.27
N ALA A 276 -26.30 12.33 -2.31
CA ALA A 276 -24.94 11.84 -2.49
C ALA A 276 -23.97 12.76 -3.26
N ALA A 277 -24.28 14.07 -3.35
CA ALA A 277 -23.39 15.04 -3.99
C ALA A 277 -22.16 15.40 -3.14
N SER A 278 -22.28 15.36 -1.81
CA SER A 278 -21.19 15.73 -0.90
C SER A 278 -20.95 14.63 0.16
N PRO A 279 -20.23 13.55 -0.20
CA PRO A 279 -19.91 12.49 0.74
C PRO A 279 -18.75 12.87 1.67
N HIS A 280 -18.85 12.47 2.93
CA HIS A 280 -17.79 12.54 3.93
C HIS A 280 -17.71 11.25 4.72
N GLY A 281 -16.56 11.00 5.34
CA GLY A 281 -16.34 9.74 6.00
C GLY A 281 -15.08 9.68 6.84
N VAL A 282 -14.94 8.56 7.54
CA VAL A 282 -13.77 8.25 8.34
C VAL A 282 -13.32 6.83 8.02
N ILE A 283 -12.03 6.65 7.81
CA ILE A 283 -11.39 5.35 7.60
C ILE A 283 -10.45 5.12 8.78
N TRP A 284 -10.57 3.97 9.42
CA TRP A 284 -9.71 3.50 10.50
C TRP A 284 -8.93 2.29 10.04
N LEU A 285 -7.66 2.26 10.40
CA LEU A 285 -6.77 1.13 10.23
C LEU A 285 -6.30 0.66 11.61
N THR A 286 -6.51 -0.62 11.91
CA THR A 286 -6.07 -1.23 13.17
C THR A 286 -5.32 -2.54 12.90
N ARG A 287 -4.48 -2.99 13.84
CA ARG A 287 -3.84 -4.31 13.81
C ARG A 287 -3.78 -4.85 15.23
N ASP A 288 -4.22 -6.10 15.41
CA ASP A 288 -4.29 -6.74 16.73
C ASP A 288 -5.05 -5.92 17.79
N GLY A 289 -6.05 -5.14 17.35
CA GLY A 289 -6.81 -4.21 18.18
C GLY A 289 -6.13 -2.86 18.47
N GLY A 290 -4.85 -2.70 18.10
CA GLY A 290 -4.11 -1.44 18.18
C GLY A 290 -4.45 -0.49 17.03
N TYR A 291 -4.48 0.80 17.34
CA TYR A 291 -4.61 1.88 16.35
C TYR A 291 -3.35 1.94 15.47
N LEU A 292 -3.52 2.18 14.17
CA LEU A 292 -2.43 2.45 13.24
C LEU A 292 -2.62 3.80 12.55
N ALA A 293 -3.80 4.02 11.98
CA ALA A 293 -4.11 5.25 11.27
C ALA A 293 -5.62 5.55 11.24
N LYS A 294 -5.93 6.83 11.08
CA LYS A 294 -7.28 7.35 10.84
C LYS A 294 -7.22 8.36 9.72
N THR A 295 -8.16 8.32 8.79
CA THR A 295 -8.34 9.36 7.77
C THR A 295 -9.76 9.85 7.79
N GLU A 296 -9.94 11.13 8.06
CA GLU A 296 -11.21 11.83 7.87
C GLU A 296 -11.18 12.50 6.50
N TRP A 297 -12.27 12.41 5.75
CA TRP A 297 -12.33 13.00 4.42
C TRP A 297 -13.72 13.54 4.11
N ALA A 298 -13.76 14.56 3.26
CA ALA A 298 -14.98 15.15 2.74
C ALA A 298 -14.79 15.56 1.28
N MET A 299 -15.79 15.29 0.46
CA MET A 299 -15.84 15.68 -0.94
C MET A 299 -16.95 16.71 -1.12
N ALA A 300 -16.63 17.83 -1.74
CA ALA A 300 -17.60 18.83 -2.14
C ALA A 300 -18.27 18.42 -3.47
N ALA A 301 -19.47 18.97 -3.74
CA ALA A 301 -20.17 18.77 -5.01
C ALA A 301 -19.35 19.18 -6.26
N SER A 302 -18.33 20.03 -6.11
CA SER A 302 -17.37 20.39 -7.16
C SER A 302 -16.34 19.29 -7.49
N GLY A 303 -16.34 18.19 -6.73
CA GLY A 303 -15.35 17.11 -6.79
C GLY A 303 -14.06 17.40 -6.02
N ALA A 304 -13.95 18.53 -5.34
CA ALA A 304 -12.82 18.83 -4.46
C ALA A 304 -12.87 17.95 -3.20
N VAL A 305 -11.75 17.33 -2.83
CA VAL A 305 -11.61 16.45 -1.67
C VAL A 305 -10.65 17.08 -0.67
N ASN A 306 -11.10 17.21 0.57
CA ASN A 306 -10.25 17.51 1.71
C ASN A 306 -10.10 16.23 2.54
N ALA A 307 -8.89 15.88 2.95
CA ALA A 307 -8.65 14.74 3.82
C ALA A 307 -7.62 15.09 4.89
N THR A 308 -7.87 14.64 6.11
CA THR A 308 -6.94 14.74 7.23
C THR A 308 -6.64 13.34 7.74
N ALA A 309 -5.38 12.92 7.63
CA ALA A 309 -4.91 11.63 8.12
C ALA A 309 -4.06 11.81 9.37
N TYR A 310 -4.19 10.88 10.30
CA TYR A 310 -3.40 10.76 11.51
C TYR A 310 -2.82 9.36 11.58
N LEU A 311 -1.58 9.24 12.01
CA LEU A 311 -0.92 7.95 12.23
C LEU A 311 -0.27 7.92 13.60
N ASP A 312 -0.29 6.74 14.22
CA ASP A 312 0.41 6.43 15.46
C ASP A 312 0.71 4.94 15.44
N MET A 313 1.98 4.59 15.24
CA MET A 313 2.42 3.20 15.05
C MET A 313 3.92 3.04 15.35
N THR A 314 4.38 1.80 15.49
CA THR A 314 5.82 1.53 15.66
C THR A 314 6.61 1.86 14.40
N ALA A 315 7.86 2.28 14.58
CA ALA A 315 8.77 2.57 13.45
C ALA A 315 8.98 1.36 12.54
N ALA A 316 9.00 0.15 13.10
CA ALA A 316 9.07 -1.10 12.32
C ALA A 316 7.83 -1.31 11.45
N THR A 317 6.63 -1.04 11.98
CA THR A 317 5.38 -1.14 11.22
C THR A 317 5.37 -0.14 10.06
N LEU A 318 5.74 1.11 10.32
CA LEU A 318 5.83 2.12 9.27
C LEU A 318 6.85 1.73 8.18
N LEU A 319 8.03 1.27 8.57
CA LEU A 319 9.07 0.85 7.63
C LEU A 319 8.58 -0.28 6.71
N GLY A 320 7.83 -1.22 7.27
CA GLY A 320 7.14 -2.26 6.51
C GLY A 320 6.11 -1.74 5.51
N PHE A 321 5.37 -0.69 5.85
CA PHE A 321 4.40 -0.04 4.95
C PHE A 321 5.07 0.69 3.80
N ILE A 322 6.20 1.37 4.07
CA ILE A 322 6.94 2.09 3.04
C ILE A 322 7.96 1.21 2.32
N GLY A 323 7.95 -0.11 2.52
CA GLY A 323 8.90 -1.06 1.90
C GLY A 323 9.20 -0.80 0.42
N PRO A 324 8.17 -0.62 -0.46
CA PRO A 324 8.39 -0.29 -1.88
C PRO A 324 9.11 1.04 -2.13
N TRP A 325 9.02 1.99 -1.19
CA TRP A 325 9.64 3.31 -1.22
C TRP A 325 10.78 3.45 -0.21
N GLN A 326 11.22 2.34 0.38
CA GLN A 326 12.19 2.35 1.45
C GLN A 326 13.53 2.90 0.92
N PRO A 327 14.08 3.97 1.53
CA PRO A 327 15.40 4.46 1.17
C PRO A 327 16.42 3.35 1.32
N GLU A 328 17.28 3.13 0.32
CA GLU A 328 18.17 1.96 0.40
C GLU A 328 19.19 2.07 1.55
N VAL A 329 19.46 3.28 2.08
CA VAL A 329 20.21 3.46 3.34
C VAL A 329 19.65 2.66 4.51
N THR A 330 18.32 2.50 4.55
CA THR A 330 17.64 1.82 5.66
C THR A 330 17.51 0.32 5.43
N ARG A 331 17.99 -0.21 4.29
CA ARG A 331 18.04 -1.65 4.05
C ARG A 331 19.15 -2.25 4.90
N GLY A 332 18.78 -3.15 5.80
CA GLY A 332 19.70 -3.76 6.76
C GLY A 332 19.69 -3.12 8.15
N TRP A 333 19.00 -1.98 8.31
CA TRP A 333 18.72 -1.44 9.64
C TRP A 333 17.85 -2.41 10.43
N GLN A 334 18.31 -2.77 11.62
CA GLN A 334 17.54 -3.54 12.57
C GLN A 334 16.91 -2.58 13.56
N LEU A 335 15.59 -2.42 13.48
CA LEU A 335 14.86 -1.56 14.40
C LEU A 335 14.55 -2.35 15.67
N HIS A 336 15.00 -1.84 16.81
CA HIS A 336 14.76 -2.40 18.13
C HIS A 336 13.62 -1.69 18.86
N GLY A 337 13.30 -0.47 18.44
CA GLY A 337 12.26 0.35 19.05
C GLY A 337 12.02 1.65 18.30
N GLY A 338 10.96 2.35 18.69
CA GLY A 338 10.59 3.66 18.16
C GLY A 338 9.10 3.75 17.85
N GLN A 339 8.54 4.93 18.08
CA GLN A 339 7.17 5.27 17.73
C GLN A 339 7.15 6.35 16.67
N VAL A 340 6.19 6.26 15.75
CA VAL A 340 5.99 7.24 14.70
C VAL A 340 4.59 7.80 14.83
N GLN A 341 4.52 9.11 14.95
CA GLN A 341 3.29 9.88 14.96
C GLN A 341 3.29 10.84 13.80
N GLY A 342 2.11 11.12 13.24
CA GLY A 342 2.04 12.09 12.16
C GLY A 342 0.64 12.53 11.83
N ALA A 343 0.56 13.68 11.19
CA ALA A 343 -0.65 14.27 10.67
C ALA A 343 -0.42 14.77 9.25
N VAL A 344 -1.36 14.49 8.34
CA VAL A 344 -1.30 14.92 6.95
C VAL A 344 -2.62 15.58 6.61
N GLN A 345 -2.58 16.79 6.05
CA GLN A 345 -3.75 17.48 5.51
C GLN A 345 -3.61 17.56 4.00
N LEU A 346 -4.56 17.00 3.27
CA LEU A 346 -4.57 16.92 1.82
C LEU A 346 -5.75 17.69 1.25
N ARG A 347 -5.48 18.42 0.18
CA ARG A 347 -6.47 19.06 -0.67
C ARG A 347 -6.25 18.63 -2.10
N TRP A 348 -7.22 17.92 -2.65
CA TRP A 348 -7.18 17.40 -4.00
C TRP A 348 -8.35 17.93 -4.82
N GLN A 349 -8.08 18.30 -6.06
CA GLN A 349 -9.09 18.64 -7.05
C GLN A 349 -8.56 18.24 -8.42
N ALA A 350 -9.43 17.68 -9.27
CA ALA A 350 -9.06 17.31 -10.63
C ALA A 350 -8.35 18.49 -11.36
N GLN A 351 -7.29 18.17 -12.10
CA GLN A 351 -6.47 19.13 -12.86
C GLN A 351 -5.73 20.21 -12.02
N ARG A 352 -5.72 20.11 -10.69
CA ARG A 352 -4.87 20.94 -9.82
C ARG A 352 -3.79 20.10 -9.17
N PRO A 353 -2.60 20.67 -8.91
CA PRO A 353 -1.57 20.00 -8.10
C PRO A 353 -2.14 19.63 -6.73
N LEU A 354 -1.70 18.49 -6.19
CA LEU A 354 -2.01 18.10 -4.82
C LEU A 354 -1.38 19.14 -3.87
N ALA A 355 -2.22 19.77 -3.05
CA ALA A 355 -1.77 20.72 -2.03
C ALA A 355 -2.01 20.13 -0.65
N GLY A 356 -1.20 20.54 0.33
CA GLY A 356 -1.36 20.03 1.68
C GLY A 356 -0.13 20.21 2.54
N THR A 357 -0.27 19.81 3.79
CA THR A 357 0.79 19.83 4.80
C THR A 357 0.98 18.43 5.37
N ALA A 358 2.19 18.14 5.84
CA ALA A 358 2.47 16.90 6.56
C ALA A 358 3.46 17.18 7.70
N HIS A 359 3.19 16.58 8.86
CA HIS A 359 4.08 16.59 10.01
C HIS A 359 4.26 15.15 10.48
N PHE A 360 5.51 14.71 10.60
CA PHE A 360 5.84 13.39 11.14
C PHE A 360 6.90 13.54 12.21
N SER A 361 6.73 12.80 13.30
CA SER A 361 7.72 12.68 14.36
C SER A 361 7.98 11.22 14.66
N VAL A 362 9.26 10.86 14.71
CA VAL A 362 9.76 9.58 15.17
C VAL A 362 10.45 9.81 16.50
N PHE A 363 10.03 9.10 17.54
CA PHE A 363 10.58 9.23 18.89
C PHE A 363 11.17 7.91 19.35
N ASP A 364 12.16 8.00 20.23
CA ASP A 364 12.83 6.85 20.86
C ASP A 364 13.28 5.79 19.85
N LEU A 365 13.70 6.21 18.65
CA LEU A 365 14.17 5.30 17.62
C LEU A 365 15.46 4.64 18.10
N ALA A 366 15.42 3.32 18.16
CA ALA A 366 16.55 2.48 18.47
C ALA A 366 16.84 1.60 17.25
N VAL A 367 18.00 1.80 16.63
CA VAL A 367 18.39 1.13 15.40
C VAL A 367 19.83 0.68 15.46
N THR A 368 20.07 -0.54 15.01
CA THR A 368 21.42 -1.04 14.73
C THR A 368 21.64 -1.04 13.22
N ALA A 369 22.63 -0.27 12.79
CA ALA A 369 23.11 -0.24 11.41
C ALA A 369 24.56 -0.77 11.40
N ASP A 370 24.77 -1.95 10.82
CA ASP A 370 26.03 -2.70 10.83
C ASP A 370 26.63 -2.95 12.23
N GLN A 371 27.53 -2.06 12.68
CA GLN A 371 28.18 -2.13 14.00
C GLN A 371 27.87 -0.90 14.87
N THR A 372 27.01 -0.01 14.38
CA THR A 372 26.65 1.23 15.04
C THR A 372 25.26 1.11 15.63
N GLU A 373 25.19 1.23 16.95
CA GLU A 373 23.94 1.33 17.69
C GLU A 373 23.58 2.81 17.86
N LEU A 374 22.38 3.16 17.45
CA LEU A 374 21.77 4.46 17.60
C LEU A 374 20.57 4.28 18.52
N ASN A 375 20.56 4.98 19.65
CA ASN A 375 19.49 4.87 20.64
C ASN A 375 18.89 6.24 20.91
N GLN A 376 17.58 6.26 21.19
CA GLN A 376 16.82 7.46 21.51
C GLN A 376 16.89 8.54 20.42
N VAL A 377 16.98 8.13 19.16
CA VAL A 377 16.99 9.07 18.04
C VAL A 377 15.60 9.65 17.87
N THR A 378 15.53 10.97 17.74
CA THR A 378 14.30 11.70 17.41
C THR A 378 14.43 12.31 16.03
N ILE A 379 13.44 12.10 15.18
CA ILE A 379 13.39 12.65 13.82
C ILE A 379 12.06 13.41 13.69
N MET A 380 12.11 14.65 13.22
CA MET A 380 10.93 15.43 12.87
C MET A 380 11.01 15.81 11.40
N LEU A 381 9.91 15.60 10.68
CA LEU A 381 9.75 15.91 9.27
C LEU A 381 8.55 16.83 9.10
N ASP A 382 8.79 17.99 8.50
CA ASP A 382 7.79 19.02 8.29
C ASP A 382 7.70 19.38 6.81
N VAL A 383 6.50 19.23 6.24
CA VAL A 383 6.17 19.59 4.87
C VAL A 383 5.10 20.66 4.92
N ALA A 384 5.50 21.92 4.71
CA ALA A 384 4.59 23.05 4.72
C ALA A 384 3.73 23.15 3.44
N ASP A 385 4.20 22.56 2.34
CA ASP A 385 3.47 22.55 1.07
C ASP A 385 3.90 21.34 0.21
N LEU A 386 3.04 20.31 0.16
CA LEU A 386 3.26 19.11 -0.64
C LEU A 386 3.45 19.40 -2.14
N SER A 387 2.94 20.53 -2.65
CA SER A 387 3.10 20.91 -4.06
C SER A 387 4.53 21.36 -4.39
N ARG A 388 5.30 21.82 -3.39
CA ARG A 388 6.68 22.29 -3.54
C ARG A 388 7.74 21.21 -3.35
N GLN A 389 7.35 20.03 -2.88
CA GLN A 389 8.25 18.91 -2.60
C GLN A 389 9.43 19.32 -1.68
N ALA A 390 9.18 20.26 -0.78
CA ALA A 390 10.15 20.75 0.19
C ALA A 390 9.89 20.13 1.56
N VAL A 391 10.93 19.65 2.23
CA VAL A 391 10.85 18.96 3.52
C VAL A 391 11.87 19.55 4.48
N ALA A 392 11.40 20.12 5.58
CA ALA A 392 12.25 20.47 6.71
C ALA A 392 12.47 19.21 7.57
N VAL A 393 13.71 18.95 7.93
CA VAL A 393 14.14 17.77 8.67
C VAL A 393 14.91 18.22 9.90
N SER A 394 14.48 17.75 11.07
CA SER A 394 15.24 17.89 12.31
C SER A 394 15.57 16.53 12.88
N VAL A 395 16.83 16.29 13.22
CA VAL A 395 17.31 15.04 13.81
C VAL A 395 18.05 15.35 15.11
N THR A 396 17.68 14.65 16.17
CA THR A 396 18.40 14.69 17.44
C THR A 396 18.90 13.29 17.78
N VAL A 397 20.21 13.17 17.99
CA VAL A 397 20.89 11.93 18.38
C VAL A 397 21.63 12.20 19.70
N PRO A 398 21.14 11.67 20.85
CA PRO A 398 21.75 11.93 22.14
C PRO A 398 23.19 11.44 22.26
N ALA A 399 23.48 10.27 21.69
CA ALA A 399 24.82 9.73 21.64
C ALA A 399 24.99 8.83 20.41
N LEU A 400 26.12 9.00 19.75
CA LEU A 400 26.60 8.17 18.66
C LEU A 400 28.00 7.65 19.04
N ALA A 401 28.07 6.37 19.38
CA ALA A 401 29.32 5.72 19.76
C ALA A 401 30.10 5.25 18.52
N PHE A 402 31.40 5.52 18.52
CA PHE A 402 32.35 5.08 17.50
C PHE A 402 33.41 4.20 18.17
N GLY A 403 33.21 2.87 18.09
CA GLY A 403 34.07 1.92 18.80
C GLY A 403 33.97 2.08 20.33
N LYS A 404 35.05 1.77 21.05
CA LYS A 404 35.03 1.70 22.53
C LYS A 404 35.35 3.01 23.26
N LYS A 405 36.00 3.97 22.59
CA LYS A 405 36.62 5.15 23.25
C LYS A 405 36.10 6.50 22.77
N MET A 406 35.33 6.56 21.68
CA MET A 406 34.87 7.80 21.08
C MET A 406 33.34 7.81 21.01
N ALA A 407 32.71 8.91 21.44
CA ALA A 407 31.28 9.10 21.34
C ALA A 407 30.96 10.56 21.06
N LEU A 408 30.26 10.83 19.96
CA LEU A 408 29.65 12.12 19.68
C LEU A 408 28.35 12.22 20.47
N ARG A 409 28.14 13.32 21.19
CA ARG A 409 26.97 13.52 22.05
C ARG A 409 26.16 14.71 21.59
N ASP A 410 24.89 14.72 21.95
CA ASP A 410 23.97 15.85 21.79
C ASP A 410 23.94 16.37 20.34
N LEU A 411 23.97 15.46 19.36
CA LEU A 411 23.95 15.83 17.95
C LEU A 411 22.56 16.33 17.58
N ASN A 412 22.48 17.58 17.16
CA ASN A 412 21.27 18.21 16.63
C ASN A 412 21.54 18.69 15.19
N LEU A 413 20.74 18.20 14.26
CA LEU A 413 20.78 18.56 12.85
C LEU A 413 19.44 19.17 12.44
N LYS A 414 19.48 20.30 11.74
CA LYS A 414 18.35 20.91 11.05
C LYS A 414 18.72 21.19 9.62
N ALA A 415 17.94 20.67 8.69
CA ALA A 415 18.17 20.83 7.28
C ALA A 415 16.85 20.92 6.50
N ASP A 416 16.90 21.59 5.36
CA ASP A 416 15.81 21.69 4.41
C ASP A 416 16.18 20.96 3.12
N TYR A 417 15.33 20.05 2.68
CA TYR A 417 15.46 19.34 1.42
C TYR A 417 14.49 19.90 0.39
N GLN A 418 14.98 20.25 -0.80
CA GLN A 418 14.14 20.67 -1.93
C GLN A 418 14.83 20.34 -3.26
N ASP A 419 14.14 19.65 -4.17
CA ASP A 419 14.60 19.36 -5.54
C ASP A 419 16.00 18.74 -5.64
N GLY A 420 16.37 17.87 -4.70
CA GLY A 420 17.69 17.22 -4.65
C GLY A 420 18.78 18.06 -3.96
N LYS A 421 18.46 19.27 -3.50
CA LYS A 421 19.37 20.11 -2.71
C LYS A 421 19.05 19.98 -1.22
N LEU A 422 20.08 19.83 -0.40
CA LEU A 422 20.00 19.82 1.06
C LEU A 422 20.66 21.07 1.61
N THR A 423 19.91 21.94 2.26
CA THR A 423 20.42 23.11 2.97
C THR A 423 20.52 22.79 4.44
N VAL A 424 21.74 22.65 4.97
CA VAL A 424 21.96 22.45 6.41
C VAL A 424 22.01 23.82 7.07
N GLY A 425 21.00 24.13 7.88
CA GLY A 425 20.94 25.38 8.64
C GLY A 425 21.67 25.29 9.99
N GLN A 426 21.69 24.09 10.59
CA GLN A 426 22.34 23.84 11.87
C GLN A 426 22.77 22.38 11.94
N GLY A 427 24.01 22.11 12.34
CA GLY A 427 24.46 20.76 12.67
C GLY A 427 25.47 20.86 13.80
N ILE A 428 25.06 20.59 15.04
CA ILE A 428 25.90 20.80 16.23
C ILE A 428 25.98 19.51 17.02
N GLY A 429 27.15 19.16 17.53
CA GLY A 429 27.33 18.07 18.49
C GLY A 429 28.54 18.32 19.39
N THR A 430 28.72 17.44 20.37
CA THR A 430 29.79 17.55 21.37
C THR A 430 30.75 16.37 21.23
N LEU A 431 32.04 16.64 21.10
CA LEU A 431 33.10 15.64 21.01
C LEU A 431 34.36 16.13 21.73
N PHE A 432 35.02 15.25 22.49
CA PHE A 432 36.25 15.57 23.24
C PHE A 432 36.10 16.82 24.13
N GLY A 433 34.95 16.98 24.78
CA GLY A 433 34.66 18.12 25.67
C GLY A 433 34.38 19.45 24.96
N GLY A 434 34.54 19.51 23.63
CA GLY A 434 34.27 20.69 22.81
C GLY A 434 33.04 20.53 21.92
N GLN A 435 32.69 21.61 21.22
CA GLN A 435 31.59 21.66 20.26
C GLN A 435 32.12 21.51 18.83
N LEU A 436 31.43 20.68 18.06
CA LEU A 436 31.56 20.55 16.62
C LEU A 436 30.32 21.15 15.96
N ALA A 437 30.50 22.02 14.97
CA ALA A 437 29.41 22.63 14.23
C ALA A 437 29.65 22.57 12.72
N VAL A 438 28.66 22.12 11.94
CA VAL A 438 28.65 22.24 10.49
C VAL A 438 28.32 23.68 10.13
N LEU A 439 29.16 24.32 9.33
CA LEU A 439 28.85 25.65 8.81
C LEU A 439 27.63 25.59 7.88
N PRO A 440 26.70 26.56 7.93
CA PRO A 440 25.53 26.56 7.07
C PRO A 440 25.91 26.51 5.59
N ALA A 441 25.37 25.53 4.87
CA ALA A 441 25.69 25.30 3.47
C ALA A 441 24.57 24.55 2.75
N THR A 442 24.51 24.74 1.44
CA THR A 442 23.59 24.02 0.54
C THR A 442 24.38 23.06 -0.34
N PHE A 443 23.98 21.80 -0.33
CA PHE A 443 24.62 20.72 -1.07
C PHE A 443 23.67 20.18 -2.13
N ASP A 444 24.16 19.98 -3.35
CA ASP A 444 23.44 19.20 -4.36
C ASP A 444 23.72 17.72 -4.13
N LEU A 445 22.73 16.96 -3.67
CA LEU A 445 22.90 15.53 -3.33
C LEU A 445 23.18 14.67 -4.56
N LYS A 446 22.99 15.19 -5.78
CA LYS A 446 23.32 14.51 -7.05
C LYS A 446 24.80 14.68 -7.41
N GLN A 447 25.49 15.63 -6.81
CA GLN A 447 26.90 15.89 -7.05
C GLN A 447 27.73 15.29 -5.91
N ARG A 448 28.80 14.58 -6.29
CA ARG A 448 29.77 14.02 -5.35
C ARG A 448 31.18 14.50 -5.75
N PRO A 449 32.07 14.74 -4.77
CA PRO A 449 31.87 14.67 -3.33
C PRO A 449 31.07 15.86 -2.78
N ILE A 450 30.41 15.68 -1.64
CA ILE A 450 29.82 16.76 -0.86
C ILE A 450 30.94 17.40 -0.03
N LEU A 451 31.18 18.70 -0.23
CA LEU A 451 32.19 19.45 0.50
C LEU A 451 31.52 20.25 1.61
N LEU A 452 31.97 20.10 2.85
CA LEU A 452 31.47 20.86 4.00
C LEU A 452 32.59 21.20 4.98
N THR A 453 32.42 22.23 5.80
CA THR A 453 33.41 22.61 6.81
C THR A 453 32.84 22.39 8.20
N LEU A 454 33.53 21.59 9.01
CA LEU A 454 33.25 21.49 10.44
C LEU A 454 34.07 22.53 11.19
N GLN A 455 33.39 23.39 11.92
CA GLN A 455 33.99 24.27 12.89
C GLN A 455 34.12 23.55 14.24
N VAL A 456 35.32 23.64 14.81
CA VAL A 456 35.70 23.05 16.09
C VAL A 456 35.88 24.16 17.10
N ARG A 457 35.26 24.05 18.28
CA ARG A 457 35.39 25.02 19.36
C ARG A 457 35.60 24.35 20.70
N GLY A 458 36.64 24.75 21.42
CA GLY A 458 36.89 24.37 22.80
C GLY A 458 37.18 22.89 22.99
N VAL A 459 37.72 22.19 21.99
CA VAL A 459 38.07 20.77 22.13
C VAL A 459 39.21 20.62 23.13
N ASP A 460 39.02 19.73 24.10
CA ASP A 460 40.00 19.46 25.15
C ASP A 460 41.13 18.58 24.62
N VAL A 461 42.35 19.10 24.71
CA VAL A 461 43.56 18.42 24.21
C VAL A 461 43.84 17.12 24.96
N ALA A 462 43.55 17.06 26.26
CA ALA A 462 43.77 15.87 27.07
C ALA A 462 42.86 14.73 26.61
N GLN A 463 41.57 15.01 26.39
CA GLN A 463 40.60 14.04 25.89
C GLN A 463 40.93 13.56 24.48
N LEU A 464 41.37 14.47 23.60
CA LEU A 464 41.80 14.12 22.25
C LEU A 464 42.99 13.15 22.27
N LEU A 465 44.06 13.49 23.00
CA LEU A 465 45.27 12.66 23.08
C LEU A 465 45.01 11.29 23.70
N ALA A 466 44.16 11.21 24.74
CA ALA A 466 43.76 9.95 25.36
C ALA A 466 43.03 9.00 24.39
N THR A 467 42.35 9.56 23.38
CA THR A 467 41.62 8.76 22.38
C THR A 467 42.53 8.25 21.26
N LEU A 468 43.56 9.01 20.88
CA LEU A 468 44.50 8.65 19.80
C LEU A 468 45.48 7.51 20.17
N ASN A 469 45.35 6.90 21.36
CA ASN A 469 46.28 5.92 21.94
C ASN A 469 47.74 6.41 21.91
N ALA A 470 47.94 7.71 22.08
CA ALA A 470 49.27 8.29 22.23
C ALA A 470 49.73 8.06 23.67
N ASP A 471 49.95 6.80 24.07
CA ASP A 471 50.21 6.40 25.48
C ASP A 471 51.44 7.08 26.11
N SER A 472 52.31 7.64 25.27
CA SER A 472 53.49 8.40 25.66
C SER A 472 53.30 9.92 25.65
N LEU A 473 52.10 10.44 25.36
CA LEU A 473 51.80 11.86 25.26
C LEU A 473 50.54 12.20 26.06
N SER A 474 50.67 13.14 27.00
CA SER A 474 49.52 13.80 27.62
C SER A 474 49.68 15.30 27.49
N GLY A 475 48.56 16.03 27.50
CA GLY A 475 48.61 17.47 27.40
C GLY A 475 47.35 18.15 27.90
N SER A 476 47.44 19.44 28.18
CA SER A 476 46.33 20.28 28.64
C SER A 476 46.14 21.48 27.73
N GLY A 477 44.92 22.01 27.65
CA GLY A 477 44.59 23.16 26.82
C GLY A 477 43.34 22.90 25.98
N THR A 478 42.94 23.91 25.22
CA THR A 478 41.77 23.85 24.34
C THR A 478 42.13 24.29 22.94
N VAL A 479 41.53 23.67 21.93
CA VAL A 479 41.75 24.00 20.51
C VAL A 479 40.46 24.36 19.78
N ASP A 480 40.57 25.33 18.89
CA ASP A 480 39.53 25.79 17.98
C ASP A 480 40.06 25.71 16.55
N GLY A 481 39.18 25.59 15.56
CA GLY A 481 39.58 25.66 14.16
C GLY A 481 38.54 25.13 13.20
N GLU A 482 38.99 24.76 12.01
CA GLU A 482 38.12 24.32 10.92
C GLU A 482 38.69 23.09 10.23
N LEU A 483 37.81 22.12 9.96
CA LEU A 483 38.11 20.87 9.30
C LEU A 483 37.28 20.81 8.00
N PRO A 484 37.88 21.09 6.84
CA PRO A 484 37.24 20.87 5.54
C PRO A 484 37.07 19.37 5.31
N LEU A 485 35.83 18.93 5.09
CA LEU A 485 35.49 17.54 4.80
C LEU A 485 35.00 17.39 3.38
N SER A 486 35.44 16.28 2.77
CA SER A 486 34.96 15.77 1.50
C SER A 486 34.27 14.44 1.75
N ILE A 487 32.97 14.38 1.42
CA ILE A 487 32.10 13.23 1.67
C ILE A 487 31.67 12.65 0.32
N SER A 488 32.26 11.52 -0.04
CA SER A 488 31.90 10.75 -1.24
C SER A 488 30.78 9.75 -0.94
N ALA A 489 30.52 8.79 -1.85
CA ALA A 489 29.55 7.72 -1.60
C ALA A 489 30.07 6.67 -0.60
N THR A 490 31.39 6.45 -0.55
CA THR A 490 32.01 5.33 0.19
C THR A 490 33.02 5.79 1.25
N ALA A 491 33.35 7.08 1.29
CA ALA A 491 34.43 7.57 2.11
C ALA A 491 34.28 9.04 2.54
N ILE A 492 34.87 9.34 3.69
CA ILE A 492 35.07 10.68 4.24
C ILE A 492 36.57 10.97 4.25
N GLU A 493 36.91 12.18 3.85
CA GLU A 493 38.28 12.69 3.86
C GLU A 493 38.30 14.08 4.52
N VAL A 494 39.37 14.37 5.27
CA VAL A 494 39.69 15.71 5.77
C VAL A 494 41.00 16.14 5.13
N LEU A 495 40.98 17.28 4.44
CA LEU A 495 42.16 17.85 3.80
C LEU A 495 42.43 19.24 4.37
N ASP A 496 43.68 19.47 4.78
CA ASP A 496 44.18 20.75 5.27
C ASP A 496 43.34 21.34 6.42
N GLY A 497 42.85 20.48 7.31
CA GLY A 497 42.20 20.91 8.55
C GLY A 497 43.18 21.68 9.42
N THR A 498 42.71 22.72 10.10
CA THR A 498 43.55 23.56 10.97
C THR A 498 42.94 23.67 12.34
N LEU A 499 43.78 23.56 13.37
CA LEU A 499 43.41 23.78 14.77
C LEU A 499 44.45 24.69 15.42
N THR A 500 44.00 25.55 16.31
CA THR A 500 44.83 26.51 17.05
C THR A 500 44.48 26.46 18.53
N GLY A 501 45.50 26.46 19.38
CA GLY A 501 45.33 26.55 20.82
C GLY A 501 44.73 27.89 21.22
N THR A 502 43.66 27.86 22.02
CA THR A 502 43.00 29.08 22.51
C THR A 502 43.60 29.59 23.80
N ARG A 503 44.33 28.75 24.53
CA ARG A 503 45.02 29.09 25.78
C ARG A 503 46.34 28.33 25.91
N PRO A 504 47.31 28.85 26.68
CA PRO A 504 48.53 28.14 27.04
C PRO A 504 48.22 26.80 27.72
N GLY A 505 49.14 25.84 27.57
CA GLY A 505 48.98 24.49 28.07
C GLY A 505 50.32 23.83 28.38
N VAL A 506 50.26 22.58 28.83
CA VAL A 506 51.45 21.77 29.12
C VAL A 506 51.37 20.50 28.31
N LEU A 507 52.47 20.09 27.68
CA LEU A 507 52.64 18.79 27.05
C LEU A 507 53.66 17.97 27.83
N HIS A 508 53.31 16.71 28.12
CA HIS A 508 54.19 15.74 28.75
C HIS A 508 54.43 14.56 27.82
N TYR A 509 55.71 14.34 27.49
CA TYR A 509 56.17 13.16 26.77
C TYR A 509 56.80 12.14 27.73
N GLN A 510 56.33 10.89 27.68
CA GLN A 510 56.75 9.77 28.54
C GLN A 510 57.35 8.58 27.77
N GLY A 511 57.80 8.78 26.53
CA GLY A 511 58.33 7.68 25.70
C GLY A 511 59.65 7.08 26.19
N PRO A 512 60.04 5.90 25.65
CA PRO A 512 61.18 5.10 26.12
C PRO A 512 62.57 5.65 25.74
N VAL A 513 62.64 6.83 25.12
CA VAL A 513 63.91 7.42 24.66
C VAL A 513 64.75 7.81 25.88
N ALA A 514 65.98 7.29 25.95
CA ALA A 514 66.88 7.54 27.08
C ALA A 514 67.21 9.04 27.20
N ASP A 515 66.96 9.64 28.38
CA ASP A 515 67.12 11.08 28.69
C ASP A 515 68.54 11.64 28.43
N LYS A 516 69.53 10.76 28.21
CA LYS A 516 70.94 11.12 28.05
C LYS A 516 71.32 11.52 26.63
N GLU A 517 70.56 11.16 25.59
CA GLU A 517 71.03 11.29 24.20
C GLU A 517 70.35 12.40 23.38
N ASN A 518 69.26 13.01 23.84
CA ASN A 518 68.58 14.05 23.06
C ASN A 518 67.86 15.11 23.90
N VAL A 519 68.37 16.34 23.84
CA VAL A 519 67.83 17.53 24.56
C VAL A 519 66.38 17.82 24.15
N ALA A 520 65.99 17.53 22.90
CA ALA A 520 64.64 17.77 22.39
C ALA A 520 63.58 16.93 23.12
N PHE A 521 63.85 15.64 23.36
CA PHE A 521 62.91 14.77 24.09
C PHE A 521 62.82 15.12 25.58
N ARG A 522 63.93 15.53 26.21
CA ARG A 522 63.88 16.06 27.57
C ARG A 522 63.01 17.31 27.66
N ALA A 523 63.13 18.21 26.69
CA ALA A 523 62.31 19.41 26.66
C ALA A 523 60.80 19.08 26.53
N LEU A 524 60.43 18.03 25.79
CA LEU A 524 59.04 17.57 25.67
C LEU A 524 58.47 16.89 26.92
N ARG A 525 59.29 16.49 27.92
CA ARG A 525 58.79 15.87 29.17
C ARG A 525 57.89 16.80 29.98
N ASN A 526 58.11 18.11 29.90
CA ASN A 526 57.36 19.15 30.61
C ASN A 526 57.38 20.46 29.81
N LEU A 527 56.87 20.41 28.57
CA LEU A 527 56.84 21.59 27.70
C LEU A 527 55.64 22.46 28.04
N GLN A 528 55.88 23.63 28.62
CA GLN A 528 54.85 24.66 28.82
C GLN A 528 54.75 25.49 27.53
N TYR A 529 53.67 25.30 26.77
CA TYR A 529 53.47 25.98 25.49
C TYR A 529 52.48 27.14 25.64
N HIS A 530 52.72 28.20 24.88
CA HIS A 530 51.84 29.37 24.80
C HIS A 530 51.19 29.50 23.42
N ASN A 531 51.72 28.81 22.41
CA ASN A 531 51.14 28.71 21.08
C ASN A 531 51.10 27.24 20.64
N LEU A 532 49.97 26.81 20.09
CA LEU A 532 49.74 25.49 19.52
C LEU A 532 49.04 25.66 18.18
N GLN A 533 49.59 25.06 17.14
CA GLN A 533 48.96 24.99 15.83
C GLN A 533 49.01 23.54 15.35
N ALA A 534 47.92 23.03 14.79
CA ALA A 534 47.87 21.70 14.22
C ALA A 534 47.28 21.75 12.81
N LYS A 535 47.87 20.97 11.91
CA LYS A 535 47.30 20.63 10.60
C LYS A 535 46.83 19.19 10.62
N VAL A 536 45.56 18.95 10.30
CA VAL A 536 44.91 17.65 10.37
C VAL A 536 44.54 17.19 8.97
N ASN A 537 44.98 15.98 8.62
CA ASN A 537 44.54 15.27 7.43
C ASN A 537 44.02 13.89 7.84
N TYR A 538 42.95 13.44 7.21
CA TYR A 538 42.38 12.11 7.38
C TYR A 538 41.98 11.55 6.03
N ARG A 539 42.41 10.33 5.73
CA ARG A 539 42.18 9.68 4.44
C ARG A 539 41.14 8.57 4.52
N PRO A 540 40.51 8.24 3.38
CA PRO A 540 39.55 7.14 3.27
C PRO A 540 40.01 5.75 3.75
N ASN A 541 41.31 5.49 3.85
CA ASN A 541 41.82 4.20 4.33
C ASN A 541 41.98 4.14 5.87
N GLY A 542 41.51 5.17 6.57
CA GLY A 542 41.63 5.31 8.02
C GLY A 542 42.90 6.01 8.48
N ASP A 543 43.85 6.30 7.58
CA ASP A 543 45.09 6.98 7.94
C ASP A 543 44.82 8.42 8.35
N TYR A 544 45.36 8.84 9.49
CA TYR A 544 45.39 10.24 9.90
C TYR A 544 46.83 10.74 9.99
N HIS A 545 47.01 12.02 9.69
CA HIS A 545 48.25 12.74 9.89
C HIS A 545 47.95 14.09 10.54
N VAL A 546 48.54 14.32 11.71
CA VAL A 546 48.46 15.59 12.45
C VAL A 546 49.86 16.18 12.57
N GLY A 547 50.11 17.26 11.84
CA GLY A 547 51.32 18.07 11.99
C GLY A 547 51.12 19.12 13.07
N LEU A 548 51.79 18.98 14.20
CA LEU A 548 51.66 19.83 15.38
C LEU A 548 52.88 20.75 15.51
N ARG A 549 52.66 22.06 15.65
CA ARG A 549 53.66 23.06 15.99
C ARG A 549 53.37 23.62 17.38
N LEU A 550 54.35 23.50 18.27
CA LEU A 550 54.28 23.99 19.64
C LEU A 550 55.39 25.01 19.88
N GLU A 551 55.05 26.14 20.47
CA GLU A 551 56.02 27.15 20.88
C GLU A 551 55.89 27.36 22.39
N GLY A 552 57.00 27.21 23.11
CA GLY A 552 56.98 27.10 24.56
C GLY A 552 58.36 27.04 25.17
N SER A 553 58.43 26.63 26.43
CA SER A 553 59.68 26.43 27.16
C SER A 553 59.53 25.30 28.15
N ASN A 554 60.63 24.59 28.44
CA ASN A 554 60.69 23.68 29.57
C ASN A 554 61.63 24.29 30.63
N PRO A 555 61.13 24.64 31.83
CA PRO A 555 61.95 25.27 32.88
C PRO A 555 63.18 24.45 33.31
N GLU A 556 63.12 23.13 33.15
CA GLU A 556 64.16 22.18 33.56
C GLU A 556 65.24 21.96 32.48
N VAL A 557 65.03 22.50 31.27
CA VAL A 557 65.90 22.27 30.10
C VAL A 557 66.36 23.61 29.53
N LEU A 558 67.66 23.74 29.27
CA LEU A 558 68.25 24.96 28.70
C LEU A 558 67.85 26.24 29.47
N SER A 559 67.71 26.18 30.80
CA SER A 559 67.31 27.33 31.63
C SER A 559 66.00 28.00 31.18
N GLY A 560 65.06 27.24 30.62
CA GLY A 560 63.76 27.78 30.18
C GLY A 560 63.80 28.60 28.88
N HIS A 561 64.84 28.46 28.06
CA HIS A 561 64.89 29.14 26.76
C HIS A 561 63.66 28.77 25.89
N PRO A 562 63.13 29.72 25.10
CA PRO A 562 62.05 29.44 24.15
C PRO A 562 62.46 28.38 23.12
N LEU A 563 61.58 27.42 22.89
CA LEU A 563 61.74 26.30 21.98
C LEU A 563 60.51 26.20 21.08
N ALA A 564 60.74 25.85 19.82
CA ALA A 564 59.69 25.53 18.86
C ALA A 564 59.83 24.07 18.43
N PHE A 565 58.77 23.28 18.59
CA PHE A 565 58.71 21.88 18.21
C PHE A 565 57.75 21.68 17.05
N ASN A 566 58.19 20.92 16.05
CA ASN A 566 57.33 20.41 14.98
C ASN A 566 57.25 18.90 15.14
N LEU A 567 56.08 18.40 15.52
CA LEU A 567 55.79 16.98 15.74
C LEU A 567 54.84 16.51 14.66
N ASN A 568 55.07 15.31 14.12
CA ASN A 568 54.12 14.66 13.22
C ASN A 568 53.56 13.45 13.94
N LEU A 569 52.25 13.46 14.16
CA LEU A 569 51.51 12.33 14.71
C LEU A 569 50.80 11.65 13.54
N SER A 570 50.98 10.34 13.45
CA SER A 570 50.33 9.53 12.42
C SER A 570 49.81 8.24 13.02
N GLY A 571 48.70 7.75 12.51
CA GLY A 571 48.17 6.47 12.88
C GLY A 571 46.99 6.10 12.01
N GLN A 572 46.25 5.09 12.44
CA GLN A 572 45.06 4.63 11.76
C GLN A 572 43.88 4.72 12.73
N LEU A 573 42.91 5.58 12.40
CA LEU A 573 41.60 5.55 13.06
C LEU A 573 40.73 4.52 12.32
N PRO A 574 39.97 3.67 13.03
CA PRO A 574 39.11 2.68 12.39
C PRO A 574 38.20 3.32 11.33
N GLU A 575 37.85 2.56 10.28
CA GLU A 575 36.85 2.93 9.26
C GLU A 575 35.45 3.29 9.84
N LEU A 576 35.26 3.19 11.16
CA LEU A 576 34.02 3.50 11.87
C LEU A 576 33.58 4.96 11.77
N LEU A 577 34.50 5.91 11.57
CA LEU A 577 34.14 7.31 11.25
C LEU A 577 33.40 7.40 9.90
N GLN A 578 33.78 6.55 8.93
CA GLN A 578 33.05 6.41 7.67
C GLN A 578 31.69 5.75 7.90
N ARG A 579 31.66 4.62 8.62
CA ARG A 579 30.45 3.81 8.79
C ARG A 579 29.39 4.45 9.69
N GLY A 580 29.77 5.22 10.70
CA GLY A 580 28.84 5.87 11.62
C GLY A 580 28.19 7.15 11.08
N ILE A 581 28.84 7.85 10.13
CA ILE A 581 28.25 8.98 9.40
C ILE A 581 27.51 8.48 8.14
N MET A 582 27.96 7.36 7.56
CA MET A 582 27.35 6.71 6.40
C MET A 582 26.59 5.45 6.79
N ALA A 583 25.71 5.52 7.81
CA ALA A 583 24.76 4.46 8.15
C ALA A 583 23.70 4.31 7.03
N GLY A 584 24.16 3.93 5.86
CA GLY A 584 23.47 3.99 4.60
C GLY A 584 24.42 3.63 3.45
N ASP A 585 25.05 2.47 3.55
CA ASP A 585 25.95 1.95 2.53
C ASP A 585 25.12 1.40 1.34
N PHE A 586 25.08 2.21 0.28
CA PHE A 586 24.45 1.91 -1.00
C PHE A 586 25.45 1.26 -1.97
N GLU A 587 26.00 0.09 -1.68
CA GLU A 587 26.79 -0.60 -2.70
C GLU A 587 26.97 -2.11 -2.51
N ARG A 588 25.88 -2.88 -2.63
CA ARG A 588 25.98 -4.32 -2.97
C ARG A 588 25.06 -4.73 -4.11
N ALA A 589 25.39 -4.24 -5.31
CA ALA A 589 25.01 -4.92 -6.56
C ALA A 589 26.16 -5.08 -7.58
N ILE A 590 27.33 -4.44 -7.42
CA ILE A 590 28.32 -4.40 -8.53
C ILE A 590 29.45 -5.45 -8.42
N LEU A 591 29.59 -6.17 -7.30
CA LEU A 591 30.67 -7.19 -7.14
C LEU A 591 30.16 -8.64 -7.14
N LYS A 592 29.19 -8.96 -8.01
CA LYS A 592 28.91 -10.35 -8.42
C LYS A 592 29.05 -10.60 -9.92
N GLU A 593 29.32 -9.57 -10.73
CA GLU A 593 29.59 -9.70 -12.17
C GLU A 593 31.06 -9.42 -12.56
N ALA A 594 31.88 -8.86 -11.67
CA ALA A 594 33.33 -8.71 -11.90
C ALA A 594 34.16 -9.99 -11.63
N LYS A 595 33.52 -11.13 -11.34
CA LYS A 595 34.19 -12.45 -11.18
C LYS A 595 33.84 -13.47 -12.27
N SER A 596 33.07 -13.10 -13.31
CA SER A 596 32.85 -13.94 -14.50
C SER A 596 33.56 -13.44 -15.76
N GLN A 597 34.24 -12.29 -15.73
CA GLN A 597 35.05 -11.80 -16.85
C GLN A 597 36.42 -11.30 -16.40
N ALA A 598 37.26 -12.25 -15.98
CA ALA A 598 38.70 -12.13 -16.09
C ALA A 598 39.30 -13.53 -16.07
N THR A 599 39.57 -14.08 -17.26
CA THR A 599 40.57 -15.15 -17.40
C THR A 599 41.40 -14.85 -18.65
N PRO A 600 42.73 -15.04 -18.59
CA PRO A 600 43.70 -14.34 -19.45
C PRO A 600 43.78 -14.92 -20.86
N ILE A 601 44.15 -14.06 -21.81
CA ILE A 601 44.60 -14.46 -23.15
C ILE A 601 45.85 -15.33 -22.98
N LYS A 602 45.74 -16.62 -23.32
CA LYS A 602 46.89 -17.52 -23.53
C LYS A 602 47.34 -17.35 -24.99
N GLN A 603 48.54 -16.84 -25.20
CA GLN A 603 49.20 -16.83 -26.50
C GLN A 603 49.61 -18.27 -26.92
N PRO A 604 49.72 -18.54 -28.23
CA PRO A 604 49.91 -19.89 -28.75
C PRO A 604 51.37 -20.34 -28.64
N VAL A 605 51.57 -21.60 -28.24
CA VAL A 605 52.83 -22.33 -28.37
C VAL A 605 52.66 -23.37 -29.46
N THR A 606 53.52 -23.37 -30.47
CA THR A 606 53.90 -24.59 -31.20
C THR A 606 55.33 -24.38 -31.73
N PRO A 607 56.22 -25.38 -31.57
CA PRO A 607 56.42 -26.31 -32.69
C PRO A 607 56.72 -27.75 -32.26
N THR A 608 56.31 -28.73 -33.09
CA THR A 608 57.10 -29.95 -33.34
C THR A 608 56.84 -30.45 -34.76
N HIS A 609 57.92 -30.95 -35.35
CA HIS A 609 58.18 -31.30 -36.75
C HIS A 609 57.29 -32.39 -37.39
N GLY A 610 57.13 -32.33 -38.72
CA GLY A 610 56.80 -33.48 -39.56
C GLY A 610 56.45 -33.13 -41.03
N ASP A 611 57.47 -33.17 -41.89
CA ASP A 611 57.47 -33.45 -43.35
C ASP A 611 56.97 -32.45 -44.42
N HIS A 612 57.53 -32.65 -45.63
CA HIS A 612 58.01 -31.68 -46.62
C HIS A 612 57.25 -31.79 -47.99
N PRO A 613 57.61 -31.08 -49.09
CA PRO A 613 56.76 -30.15 -49.87
C PRO A 613 56.38 -30.67 -51.29
N PRO A 614 55.82 -29.86 -52.25
CA PRO A 614 56.60 -28.88 -53.05
C PRO A 614 55.87 -27.57 -53.48
N LYS A 615 56.63 -26.76 -54.24
CA LYS A 615 56.59 -25.32 -54.65
C LYS A 615 55.74 -25.06 -55.95
N PRO A 616 55.80 -23.87 -56.62
CA PRO A 616 54.95 -22.64 -56.61
C PRO A 616 54.15 -22.44 -57.97
N PRO A 617 53.63 -21.26 -58.46
CA PRO A 617 54.38 -20.02 -58.82
C PRO A 617 53.51 -18.69 -58.68
N PRO A 618 53.83 -17.50 -59.26
CA PRO A 618 53.77 -16.20 -58.57
C PRO A 618 52.87 -15.14 -59.27
N ALA A 619 53.05 -13.86 -58.93
CA ALA A 619 52.53 -12.62 -59.56
C ALA A 619 51.29 -12.02 -58.84
N GLU A 620 51.11 -10.71 -58.66
CA GLU A 620 51.69 -9.56 -59.36
C GLU A 620 51.50 -8.26 -58.56
N ARG A 621 52.05 -7.17 -59.12
CA ARG A 621 52.32 -5.84 -58.56
C ARG A 621 51.06 -4.99 -58.25
N ARG A 622 51.16 -4.19 -57.17
CA ARG A 622 50.91 -2.73 -57.01
C ARG A 622 50.13 -1.95 -58.09
N PRO A 623 49.49 -0.80 -57.78
CA PRO A 623 49.84 0.17 -56.72
C PRO A 623 48.83 0.31 -55.58
#